data_AF-A0ABD7N637-F1
#
_entry.id   AF-A0ABD7N637-F1
#
_cell.length_a   1.000
_cell.length_b   1.000
_cell.length_c   1.000
_cell.angle_alpha   90.00
_cell.angle_beta   90.00
_cell.angle_gamma   90.00
#
_symmetry.space_group_name_H-M   'P 1'
#
loop_
_entity.id
_entity.type
_entity.pdbx_description
1 polymer ?
#
loop_
_entity_poly.entity_id
_entity_poly.type
_entity_poly.pdbx_seq_one_letter_code
_entity_poly.pdbx_strand_id
1 'polypeptide(L)'
;MSLYNDLVSGNFDGCTPDDLKGIESRASDAVSDLMLGVSAIGSLMFWAADSDDHPEESAKADMYSLGAMLGTVGEVARALDDTAQNAAFLRLDGEKKNKGSAGK
;
A
#
# COMPACT_ATOMS: atom_id res chain seq x y z
N MET A 1 -15.76 -11.20 5.52
CA MET A 1 -14.33 -10.87 5.50
C MET A 1 -14.12 -9.83 4.42
N SER A 2 -13.23 -8.86 4.63
CA SER A 2 -12.90 -7.81 3.66
C SER A 2 -11.51 -8.08 3.09
N LEU A 3 -11.23 -7.62 1.87
CA LEU A 3 -9.94 -7.82 1.22
C LEU A 3 -8.79 -7.29 2.08
N TYR A 4 -8.99 -6.14 2.74
CA TYR A 4 -8.04 -5.62 3.72
C TYR A 4 -7.64 -6.64 4.79
N ASN A 5 -8.61 -7.34 5.40
CA ASN A 5 -8.36 -8.28 6.49
C ASN A 5 -7.61 -9.53 6.01
N ASP A 6 -7.77 -9.88 4.73
CA ASP A 6 -7.08 -11.02 4.11
C ASP A 6 -5.63 -10.68 3.74
N LEU A 7 -5.31 -9.40 3.52
CA LEU A 7 -4.01 -8.92 3.07
C LEU A 7 -3.11 -8.39 4.18
N VAL A 8 -3.69 -7.79 5.23
CA VAL A 8 -2.90 -7.16 6.29
C VAL A 8 -2.08 -8.21 7.06
N SER A 9 -0.77 -8.01 7.12
CA SER A 9 0.09 -8.87 7.94
C SER A 9 0.10 -8.33 9.39
N GLY A 10 -0.50 -9.11 10.29
CA GLY A 10 -0.52 -8.84 11.72
C GLY A 10 0.37 -9.76 12.56
N ASN A 11 0.91 -10.84 11.97
CA ASN A 11 1.79 -11.78 12.66
C ASN A 11 3.16 -11.84 11.96
N PHE A 12 4.21 -11.61 12.73
CA PHE A 12 5.60 -11.64 12.28
C PHE A 12 6.45 -12.59 13.13
N ASP A 13 5.84 -13.62 13.69
CA ASP A 13 6.52 -14.67 14.43
C ASP A 13 7.67 -15.26 13.61
N GLY A 14 8.88 -15.25 14.18
CA GLY A 14 10.09 -15.78 13.53
C GLY A 14 10.81 -14.79 12.62
N CYS A 15 10.30 -13.58 12.39
CA CYS A 15 11.03 -12.54 11.66
C CYS A 15 12.18 -11.96 12.51
N THR A 16 13.34 -11.79 11.88
CA THR A 16 14.47 -11.05 12.45
C THR A 16 14.26 -9.53 12.33
N PRO A 17 15.03 -8.70 13.06
CA PRO A 17 14.97 -7.24 12.89
C PRO A 17 15.23 -6.76 11.45
N ASP A 18 16.12 -7.44 10.72
CA ASP A 18 16.39 -7.13 9.31
C ASP A 18 15.23 -7.53 8.40
N ASP A 19 14.55 -8.64 8.68
CA ASP A 19 13.33 -9.03 7.96
C ASP A 19 12.23 -7.99 8.15
N LEU A 20 12.01 -7.56 9.40
CA LEU A 20 11.01 -6.54 9.74
C LEU A 20 11.30 -5.21 9.03
N LYS A 21 12.57 -4.78 9.02
CA LYS A 21 13.00 -3.59 8.28
C LYS A 21 12.75 -3.74 6.77
N GLY A 22 13.03 -4.92 6.22
CA GLY A 22 12.77 -5.22 4.81
C GLY A 22 11.28 -5.18 4.47
N ILE A 23 10.42 -5.71 5.35
CA ILE A 23 8.96 -5.68 5.20
C ILE A 23 8.46 -4.23 5.28
N GLU A 24 8.86 -3.48 6.31
CA GLU A 24 8.56 -2.07 6.50
C GLU A 24 8.86 -1.26 5.23
N SER A 25 10.09 -1.36 4.70
CA SER A 25 10.50 -0.63 3.49
C SER A 25 9.65 -1.01 2.28
N ARG A 26 9.54 -2.31 1.96
CA ARG A 26 8.83 -2.75 0.74
C ARG A 26 7.36 -2.40 0.77
N ALA A 27 6.72 -2.50 1.94
CA ALA A 27 5.31 -2.15 2.09
C ALA A 27 5.10 -0.63 1.94
N SER A 28 5.96 0.19 2.56
CA SER A 28 5.93 1.65 2.42
C SER A 28 6.20 2.11 0.97
N ASP A 29 7.17 1.48 0.30
CA ASP A 29 7.50 1.77 -1.10
C ASP A 29 6.31 1.44 -2.00
N ALA A 30 5.68 0.27 -1.78
CA ALA A 30 4.50 -0.13 -2.54
C ALA A 30 3.32 0.84 -2.35
N VAL A 31 3.07 1.36 -1.14
CA VAL A 31 2.05 2.39 -0.92
C VAL A 31 2.39 3.66 -1.70
N SER A 32 3.65 4.08 -1.69
CA SER A 32 4.11 5.26 -2.42
C SER A 32 3.92 5.11 -3.93
N ASP A 33 4.30 3.96 -4.49
CA ASP A 33 4.12 3.65 -5.91
C ASP A 33 2.64 3.62 -6.30
N LEU A 34 1.76 3.08 -5.45
CA LEU A 34 0.31 3.12 -5.67
C LEU A 34 -0.21 4.57 -5.72
N MET A 35 0.25 5.44 -4.83
CA MET A 35 -0.16 6.86 -4.82
C MET A 35 0.34 7.61 -6.06
N LEU A 36 1.57 7.32 -6.51
CA LEU A 36 2.11 7.86 -7.77
C LEU A 36 1.26 7.38 -8.97
N GLY A 37 0.91 6.09 -9.00
CA GLY A 37 0.06 5.51 -10.03
C GLY A 37 -1.34 6.15 -10.08
N VAL A 38 -1.99 6.31 -8.93
CA VAL A 38 -3.30 6.99 -8.82
C VAL A 38 -3.21 8.44 -9.31
N SER A 39 -2.14 9.15 -8.98
CA SER A 39 -1.92 10.53 -9.45
C SER A 39 -1.73 10.59 -10.96
N ALA A 40 -0.95 9.67 -11.55
CA ALA A 40 -0.75 9.57 -12.99
C ALA A 40 -2.06 9.25 -13.73
N ILE A 41 -2.88 8.34 -13.20
CA ILE A 41 -4.23 8.04 -13.72
C ILE A 41 -5.08 9.31 -13.74
N GLY A 42 -5.11 10.07 -12.64
CA GLY A 42 -5.85 11.33 -12.56
C GLY A 42 -5.41 12.33 -13.62
N SER A 43 -4.09 12.47 -13.84
CA SER A 43 -3.57 13.34 -14.89
C SER A 43 -3.96 12.87 -16.29
N LEU A 44 -3.88 11.57 -16.58
CA LEU A 44 -4.25 11.02 -17.88
C LEU A 44 -5.75 11.20 -18.15
N MET A 45 -6.59 10.91 -17.16
CA MET A 45 -8.05 11.08 -17.25
C MET A 45 -8.44 12.53 -17.51
N PHE A 46 -7.75 13.49 -16.89
CA PHE A 46 -7.97 14.92 -17.14
C PHE A 46 -7.77 15.28 -18.61
N TRP A 47 -6.67 14.83 -19.22
CA TRP A 47 -6.38 15.11 -20.63
C TRP A 47 -7.24 14.28 -21.59
N ALA A 48 -7.55 13.03 -21.26
CA ALA A 48 -8.38 12.16 -22.09
C ALA A 48 -9.83 12.67 -22.20
N ALA A 49 -10.36 13.30 -21.15
CA ALA A 49 -11.70 13.87 -21.16
C ALA A 49 -11.87 15.06 -22.10
N ASP A 50 -10.77 15.73 -22.49
CA ASP A 50 -10.75 16.86 -23.42
C ASP A 50 -10.40 16.42 -24.86
N SER A 51 -10.27 15.11 -25.11
CA SER A 51 -9.86 14.58 -26.42
C SER A 51 -11.06 14.22 -27.31
N ASP A 52 -11.09 14.78 -28.51
CA ASP A 52 -12.06 14.42 -29.56
C ASP A 52 -11.88 12.99 -30.10
N ASP A 53 -10.70 12.39 -29.89
CA ASP A 53 -10.35 11.04 -30.34
C ASP A 53 -10.76 9.94 -29.36
N HIS A 54 -11.45 10.28 -28.28
CA HIS A 54 -11.88 9.35 -27.24
C HIS A 54 -13.42 9.23 -27.19
N PRO A 55 -14.01 8.24 -27.87
CA PRO A 55 -15.46 8.08 -27.95
C PRO A 55 -16.11 7.89 -26.58
N GLU A 56 -17.31 8.44 -26.36
CA GLU A 56 -18.05 8.36 -25.10
C GLU A 56 -18.23 6.93 -24.56
N GLU A 57 -18.42 5.95 -25.45
CA GLU A 57 -18.59 4.54 -25.06
C GLU A 57 -17.30 3.97 -24.47
N SER A 58 -16.15 4.27 -25.08
CA SER A 58 -14.82 3.91 -24.57
C SER A 58 -14.53 4.60 -23.24
N ALA A 59 -14.83 5.91 -23.14
CA ALA A 59 -14.68 6.68 -21.91
C ALA A 59 -15.47 6.08 -20.76
N LYS A 60 -16.72 5.68 -21.02
CA LYS A 60 -17.58 5.04 -20.02
C LYS A 60 -17.00 3.70 -19.56
N ALA A 61 -16.50 2.87 -20.48
CA ALA A 61 -15.89 1.59 -20.15
C ALA A 61 -14.60 1.75 -19.31
N ASP A 62 -13.77 2.73 -19.64
CA ASP A 62 -12.55 3.05 -18.90
C ASP A 62 -12.88 3.57 -17.49
N MET A 63 -13.89 4.46 -17.37
CA MET A 63 -14.36 4.95 -16.08
C MET A 63 -14.88 3.82 -15.17
N TYR A 64 -15.60 2.84 -15.72
CA TYR A 64 -16.03 1.66 -14.95
C TYR A 64 -14.84 0.84 -14.46
N SER A 65 -13.87 0.58 -15.34
CA SER A 65 -12.69 -0.22 -15.03
C SER A 65 -11.82 0.46 -13.96
N LEU A 66 -11.61 1.78 -14.11
CA LEU A 66 -10.89 2.59 -13.13
C LEU A 66 -11.64 2.69 -11.80
N GLY A 67 -12.96 2.86 -11.83
CA GLY A 67 -13.79 2.88 -10.61
C GLY A 67 -13.70 1.57 -9.83
N ALA A 68 -13.78 0.42 -10.51
CA ALA A 68 -13.63 -0.90 -9.89
C ALA A 68 -12.23 -1.09 -9.28
N MET A 69 -11.18 -0.67 -9.99
CA MET A 69 -9.80 -0.73 -9.52
C MET A 69 -9.58 0.19 -8.31
N LEU A 70 -10.05 1.45 -8.36
CA LEU A 70 -9.94 2.40 -7.24
C LEU A 70 -10.72 1.93 -6.00
N GLY A 71 -11.86 1.27 -6.18
CA GLY A 71 -12.61 0.66 -5.09
C GLY A 71 -11.85 -0.45 -4.37
N THR A 72 -10.93 -1.12 -5.07
CA THR A 72 -10.12 -2.22 -4.52
C THR A 72 -8.78 -1.71 -3.97
N VAL A 73 -8.11 -0.81 -4.69
CA VAL A 73 -6.74 -0.37 -4.38
C VAL A 73 -6.65 0.36 -3.04
N GLY A 74 -7.73 1.02 -2.60
CA GLY A 74 -7.77 1.67 -1.28
C GLY A 74 -7.62 0.67 -0.13
N GLU A 75 -8.26 -0.50 -0.22
CA GLU A 75 -8.09 -1.57 0.79
C GLU A 75 -6.68 -2.17 0.74
N VAL A 76 -6.11 -2.33 -0.46
CA VAL A 76 -4.74 -2.84 -0.65
C VAL A 76 -3.71 -1.87 -0.07
N ALA A 77 -3.79 -0.59 -0.41
CA ALA A 77 -2.87 0.43 0.08
C ALA A 77 -2.94 0.53 1.62
N ARG A 78 -4.14 0.47 2.20
CA ARG A 78 -4.32 0.46 3.65
C ARG A 78 -3.69 -0.78 4.30
N ALA A 79 -3.88 -1.96 3.71
CA ALA A 79 -3.29 -3.20 4.25
C ALA A 79 -1.76 -3.18 4.23
N LEU A 80 -1.17 -2.62 3.17
CA LEU A 80 0.27 -2.43 3.05
C LEU A 80 0.80 -1.41 4.07
N ASP A 81 0.12 -0.28 4.23
CA ASP A 81 0.51 0.76 5.20
C ASP A 81 0.47 0.22 6.64
N ASP A 82 -0.63 -0.45 7.02
CA ASP A 82 -0.75 -1.05 8.35
C ASP A 82 0.29 -2.18 8.56
N THR A 83 0.60 -2.95 7.51
CA THR A 83 1.67 -3.96 7.54
C THR A 83 3.04 -3.31 7.80
N ALA A 84 3.34 -2.18 7.14
CA ALA A 84 4.58 -1.45 7.35
C ALA A 84 4.68 -0.93 8.79
N GLN A 85 3.59 -0.34 9.30
CA GLN A 85 3.52 0.16 10.68
C GLN A 85 3.68 -0.96 11.70
N ASN A 86 3.05 -2.12 11.50
CA ASN A 86 3.18 -3.27 12.39
C ASN A 86 4.62 -3.79 12.44
N ALA A 87 5.28 -3.90 11.28
CA ALA A 87 6.67 -4.33 11.20
C ALA A 87 7.62 -3.34 11.88
N ALA A 88 7.43 -2.03 11.65
CA ALA A 88 8.21 -0.97 12.30
C ALA A 88 8.05 -1.00 13.83
N PHE A 89 6.82 -1.17 14.32
CA PHE A 89 6.52 -1.25 15.75
C PHE A 89 7.28 -2.40 16.42
N LEU A 90 7.21 -3.61 15.86
CA LEU A 90 7.89 -4.79 16.41
C LEU A 90 9.41 -4.65 16.38
N ARG A 91 9.97 -4.09 15.31
CA ARG A 91 11.41 -3.83 15.20
C ARG A 91 11.88 -2.91 16.33
N LEU A 92 11.18 -1.79 16.55
CA LEU A 92 11.52 -0.81 17.59
C LEU A 92 11.34 -1.38 19.01
N ASP A 93 10.32 -2.21 19.24
CA ASP A 93 10.12 -2.88 20.53
C ASP A 93 11.25 -3.89 20.82
N GLY A 94 11.67 -4.67 19.82
CA GLY A 94 12.81 -5.57 19.92
C GLY A 94 14.13 -4.86 20.22
N GLU A 95 14.38 -3.72 19.57
CA GLU A 95 15.57 -2.89 19.82
C GLU A 95 15.61 -2.33 21.26
N LYS A 96 14.45 -1.91 21.80
CA LYS A 96 14.34 -1.43 23.19
C LYS A 96 14.63 -2.53 24.20
N LYS A 97 14.08 -3.74 23.98
CA LYS A 97 14.33 -4.91 24.84
C LYS A 97 15.81 -5.30 24.89
N ASN A 98 16.49 -5.29 23.74
CA ASN A 98 17.93 -5.62 23.68
C ASN A 98 18.80 -4.58 24.42
N LYS A 99 18.51 -3.28 24.27
CA LYS A 99 19.25 -2.22 24.98
C LYS A 99 19.06 -2.24 26.49
N GLY A 100 17.86 -2.60 26.97
CA GLY A 100 17.59 -2.74 28.40
C GLY A 100 18.28 -3.95 29.06
N SER A 101 18.59 -4.99 28.28
CA SER A 101 19.29 -6.19 28.77
C SER A 101 20.81 -6.03 28.82
N ALA A 102 21.40 -5.16 27.99
CA ALA A 102 22.85 -4.94 27.93
C ALA A 102 23.40 -4.02 29.05
N GLY A 103 22.51 -3.44 29.86
CA GLY A 103 22.86 -2.53 30.96
C GLY A 103 22.79 -3.15 32.36
N LYS A 104 22.72 -4.48 32.49
CA LYS A 104 22.75 -5.22 33.76
C LYS A 104 23.98 -6.10 33.88
#